data_AF-A0A965HM54-F1
#
_entry.id   AF-A0A965HM54-F1
#
_cell.length_a   1.000
_cell.length_b   1.000
_cell.length_c   1.000
_cell.angle_alpha   90.00
_cell.angle_beta   90.00
_cell.angle_gamma   90.00
#
_symmetry.space_group_name_H-M   'P 1'
#
loop_
_entity.id
_entity.type
_entity.pdbx_description
1 polymer ?
#
loop_
_entity_poly.entity_id
_entity_poly.type
_entity_poly.pdbx_seq_one_letter_code
_entity_poly.pdbx_strand_id
1 'polypeptide(L)'
;MRDGRLRLPAGGFSARVKLADGSEVATPGRISFRSPVANTQTGAFEYRASLPNHDLRLRPGEFVRVLLTGAIVPGAVVVPQRAVLEGPTGKQVL
;
A
#
# COMPACT_ATOMS: atom_id res chain seq x y z
N MET A 1 5.54 -1.45 -27.06
CA MET A 1 5.61 -1.40 -25.58
C MET A 1 4.20 -1.24 -25.08
N ARG A 2 3.61 -2.29 -24.48
CA ARG A 2 2.19 -2.27 -24.09
C ARG A 2 2.05 -1.48 -22.80
N ASP A 3 1.20 -0.46 -22.83
CA ASP A 3 0.86 0.46 -21.75
C ASP A 3 0.59 -0.30 -20.43
N GLY A 4 1.60 -0.38 -19.56
CA GLY A 4 1.50 -0.92 -18.20
C GLY A 4 0.73 0.03 -17.29
N ARG A 5 -0.50 0.37 -17.68
CA ARG A 5 -1.35 1.30 -16.95
C ARG A 5 -1.75 0.66 -15.64
N LEU A 6 -1.46 1.37 -14.55
CA LEU A 6 -1.88 1.00 -13.20
C LEU A 6 -3.41 0.85 -13.19
N ARG A 7 -3.88 -0.38 -13.00
CA ARG A 7 -5.30 -0.66 -12.81
C ARG A 7 -5.63 -0.50 -11.34
N LEU A 8 -6.38 0.56 -11.05
CA LEU A 8 -6.92 0.79 -9.71
C LEU A 8 -7.95 -0.30 -9.37
N PRO A 9 -8.04 -0.74 -8.10
CA PRO A 9 -9.02 -1.74 -7.70
C PRO A 9 -10.44 -1.16 -7.80
N ALA A 10 -11.34 -1.86 -8.50
CA ALA A 10 -12.72 -1.43 -8.72
C ALA A 10 -13.51 -1.23 -7.41
N GLY A 11 -13.15 -1.95 -6.34
CA GLY A 11 -13.76 -1.85 -5.01
C GLY A 11 -13.01 -0.97 -4.01
N GLY A 12 -12.02 -0.19 -4.46
CA GLY A 12 -11.14 0.60 -3.59
C GLY A 12 -9.96 -0.20 -3.02
N PHE A 13 -9.06 0.50 -2.33
CA PHE A 13 -7.86 -0.10 -1.76
C PHE A 13 -8.18 -0.88 -0.47
N SER A 14 -7.53 -2.03 -0.32
CA SER A 14 -7.55 -2.80 0.91
C SER A 14 -6.40 -2.38 1.82
N ALA A 15 -6.70 -2.15 3.10
CA ALA A 15 -5.76 -1.69 4.10
C ALA A 15 -5.35 -2.86 5.01
N ARG A 16 -4.10 -3.33 4.87
CA ARG A 16 -3.48 -4.24 5.84
C ARG A 16 -2.75 -3.43 6.90
N VAL A 17 -2.76 -3.90 8.14
CA VAL A 17 -2.14 -3.19 9.26
C VAL A 17 -1.04 -4.05 9.85
N LYS A 18 0.15 -3.46 9.96
CA LYS A 18 1.29 -4.00 10.67
C LYS A 18 1.48 -3.21 11.97
N LEU A 19 1.42 -3.92 13.08
CA LEU A 19 1.57 -3.38 14.44
C LEU A 19 3.04 -3.03 14.71
N ALA A 20 3.29 -2.30 15.78
CA ALA A 20 4.63 -1.87 16.18
C ALA A 20 5.56 -3.05 16.52
N ASP A 21 5.00 -4.17 17.00
CA ASP A 21 5.72 -5.43 17.25
C ASP A 21 6.11 -6.19 15.97
N GLY A 22 5.70 -5.68 14.80
CA GLY A 22 5.94 -6.28 13.50
C GLY A 22 4.93 -7.34 13.08
N SER A 23 3.96 -7.70 13.93
CA SER A 23 2.88 -8.61 13.58
C SER A 23 1.82 -7.92 12.71
N GLU A 24 1.13 -8.70 11.86
CA GLU A 24 0.06 -8.18 11.01
C GLU A 24 -1.31 -8.56 11.56
N VAL A 25 -2.27 -7.64 11.42
CA VAL A 25 -3.68 -7.92 11.70
C VAL A 25 -4.22 -8.81 10.58
N ALA A 26 -4.78 -9.97 10.94
CA ALA A 26 -5.19 -11.01 10.00
C ALA A 26 -6.26 -10.53 9.00
N THR A 27 -7.21 -9.73 9.48
CA THR A 27 -8.32 -9.26 8.66
C THR A 27 -8.01 -7.90 8.05
N PRO A 28 -7.93 -7.79 6.70
CA PRO A 28 -7.72 -6.51 6.05
C PRO A 28 -8.96 -5.61 6.21
N GLY A 29 -8.71 -4.31 6.38
CA GLY A 29 -9.73 -3.28 6.36
C GLY A 29 -10.00 -2.72 4.97
N ARG A 30 -10.96 -1.81 4.91
CA ARG A 30 -11.27 -1.02 3.71
C ARG A 30 -11.08 0.45 4.00
N ILE A 31 -10.56 1.19 3.02
CA ILE A 31 -10.55 2.65 3.10
C ILE A 31 -11.99 3.14 3.08
N SER A 32 -12.40 3.87 4.12
CA SER A 32 -13.73 4.44 4.27
C SER A 32 -13.78 5.92 3.89
N PHE A 33 -12.65 6.63 3.97
CA PHE A 33 -12.58 8.05 3.65
C PHE A 33 -11.18 8.46 3.17
N ARG A 34 -11.15 9.44 2.26
CA ARG A 34 -9.97 10.17 1.82
C ARG A 34 -10.29 11.65 1.85
N SER A 35 -9.47 12.45 2.54
CA SER A 35 -9.60 13.90 2.51
C SER A 35 -9.32 14.43 1.10
N PRO A 36 -10.16 15.32 0.55
CA PRO A 36 -9.89 15.97 -0.73
C PRO A 36 -8.82 17.06 -0.62
N VAL A 37 -8.50 17.51 0.60
CA VAL A 37 -7.54 18.59 0.88
C VAL A 37 -6.28 17.99 1.50
N ALA A 38 -5.12 18.38 0.96
CA ALA A 38 -3.83 18.08 1.57
C ALA A 38 -3.56 19.01 2.75
N ASN A 39 -2.96 18.49 3.81
CA ASN A 39 -2.45 19.31 4.89
C ASN A 39 -1.31 20.19 4.35
N THR A 40 -1.44 21.52 4.46
CA THR A 40 -0.52 22.50 3.86
C THR A 40 0.85 22.54 4.54
N GLN A 41 0.96 22.05 5.79
CA GLN A 41 2.23 22.01 6.52
C GLN A 41 3.05 20.76 6.19
N THR A 42 2.39 19.61 5.96
CA THR A 42 3.07 18.32 5.78
C THR A 42 2.98 17.77 4.36
N GLY A 43 2.12 18.34 3.51
CA GLY A 43 1.78 17.80 2.19
C GLY A 43 1.03 16.46 2.24
N ALA A 44 0.64 15.99 3.43
CA ALA A 44 0.00 14.70 3.61
C ALA A 44 -1.50 14.78 3.35
N PHE A 45 -2.05 13.70 2.81
CA PHE A 45 -3.50 13.49 2.72
C PHE A 45 -3.96 12.59 3.86
N GLU A 46 -5.08 12.96 4.49
CA GLU A 46 -5.70 12.12 5.50
C GLU A 46 -6.52 11.01 4.85
N TYR A 47 -6.33 9.79 5.35
CA TYR A 47 -7.11 8.63 4.99
C TYR A 47 -7.68 7.99 6.26
N ARG A 48 -8.89 7.46 6.17
CA ARG A 48 -9.50 6.63 7.20
C ARG A 48 -9.79 5.26 6.62
N ALA A 49 -9.46 4.23 7.38
CA ALA A 49 -9.84 2.85 7.10
C ALA A 49 -10.67 2.29 8.25
N SER A 50 -11.61 1.41 7.91
CA SER A 50 -12.38 0.64 8.88
C SER A 50 -11.98 -0.82 8.78
N LEU A 51 -11.66 -1.43 9.92
CA LEU A 51 -11.22 -2.82 10.03
C LEU A 51 -11.79 -3.45 11.29
N PRO A 52 -12.15 -4.75 11.27
CA PRO A 52 -12.58 -5.45 12.45
C PRO A 52 -11.42 -5.66 13.45
N ASN A 53 -11.69 -5.47 14.74
CA ASN A 53 -10.72 -5.68 15.83
C ASN A 53 -11.24 -6.74 16.82
N HIS A 54 -11.60 -7.92 16.32
CA HIS A 54 -12.19 -9.00 17.14
C HIS A 54 -11.26 -9.45 18.27
N ASP A 55 -9.95 -9.50 18.00
CA ASP A 55 -8.93 -9.97 18.94
C ASP A 55 -8.39 -8.85 19.84
N LEU A 56 -8.95 -7.63 19.75
CA LEU A 56 -8.57 -6.45 20.52
C LEU A 56 -7.07 -6.10 20.45
N ARG A 57 -6.42 -6.44 19.33
CA ARG A 57 -4.98 -6.23 19.13
C ARG A 57 -4.63 -4.79 18.77
N LEU A 58 -5.55 -4.06 18.13
CA LEU A 58 -5.38 -2.63 17.84
C LEU A 58 -5.77 -1.80 19.05
N ARG A 59 -4.84 -1.01 19.59
CA ARG A 59 -5.09 -0.14 20.75
C ARG A 59 -5.32 1.32 20.33
N PRO A 60 -6.25 2.05 20.97
CA PRO A 60 -6.41 3.48 20.72
C PRO A 60 -5.12 4.24 20.98
N GLY A 61 -4.75 5.15 20.07
CA GLY A 61 -3.51 5.95 20.16
C GLY A 61 -2.24 5.22 19.72
N GLU A 62 -2.33 3.97 19.30
CA GLU A 62 -1.18 3.20 18.80
C GLU A 62 -0.75 3.67 17.40
N PHE A 63 0.56 3.77 17.19
CA PHE A 63 1.13 3.98 15.86
C PHE A 63 1.28 2.65 15.15
N VAL A 64 0.70 2.56 13.94
CA VAL A 64 0.74 1.35 13.11
C VAL A 64 1.16 1.70 11.69
N ARG A 65 1.66 0.70 10.96
CA ARG A 65 1.99 0.85 9.54
C ARG A 65 0.87 0.26 8.69
N VAL A 66 0.28 1.09 7.82
CA VAL A 66 -0.77 0.65 6.90
C VAL A 66 -0.18 0.33 5.54
N LEU A 67 -0.42 -0.89 5.06
CA LEU A 67 -0.08 -1.35 3.72
C LEU A 67 -1.33 -1.32 2.85
N LEU A 68 -1.38 -0.39 1.91
CA LEU A 68 -2.47 -0.31 0.94
C LEU A 68 -2.20 -1.27 -0.23
N THR A 69 -3.19 -2.10 -0.54
CA THR A 69 -3.13 -3.11 -1.59
C THR A 69 -4.34 -3.00 -2.53
N GLY A 70 -4.20 -3.51 -3.75
CA GLY A 70 -5.30 -3.61 -4.71
C GLY A 70 -5.03 -2.98 -6.08
N ALA A 71 -4.06 -2.08 -6.19
CA ALA A 71 -3.60 -1.63 -7.49
C ALA A 71 -2.72 -2.71 -8.13
N ILE A 72 -3.02 -3.06 -9.37
CA ILE A 72 -2.30 -4.07 -10.14
C ILE A 72 -1.92 -3.50 -11.49
N VAL A 73 -0.73 -3.85 -11.98
CA VAL A 73 -0.30 -3.51 -13.34
C VAL A 73 -0.46 -4.77 -14.19
N PRO A 74 -1.57 -4.91 -14.94
CA PRO A 74 -1.78 -6.09 -15.77
C PRO A 74 -0.71 -6.16 -16.88
N GLY A 75 -0.13 -7.34 -17.06
CA GLY A 75 0.91 -7.57 -18.07
C GLY A 75 2.31 -7.08 -17.68
N ALA A 76 2.53 -6.71 -16.42
CA ALA A 76 3.87 -6.41 -15.92
C ALA A 76 4.73 -7.69 -15.87
N VAL A 77 5.95 -7.61 -16.39
CA VAL A 77 6.96 -8.67 -16.23
C VAL A 77 7.61 -8.48 -14.86
N VAL A 78 7.54 -9.50 -14.00
CA VAL A 78 8.16 -9.49 -12.68
C VAL A 78 9.51 -10.19 -12.77
N VAL A 79 10.57 -9.46 -12.45
CA VAL A 79 11.94 -10.00 -12.35
C VAL A 79 12.44 -9.88 -10.91
N PRO A 80 13.23 -10.84 -10.40
CA PRO A 80 13.85 -10.71 -9.09
C PRO A 80 14.72 -9.46 -9.02
N GLN A 81 14.69 -8.72 -7.90
CA GLN A 81 15.47 -7.48 -7.78
C GLN A 81 16.98 -7.72 -7.96
N ARG A 82 17.50 -8.88 -7.53
CA ARG A 82 18.91 -9.29 -7.74
C ARG A 82 19.32 -9.47 -9.20
N ALA A 83 18.36 -9.66 -10.09
CA ALA A 83 18.62 -9.80 -11.51
C ALA A 83 18.74 -8.43 -12.21
N VAL A 84 18.37 -7.33 -11.53
CA VAL A 84 18.42 -5.98 -12.07
C VAL A 84 19.79 -5.35 -11.76
N LEU A 85 20.57 -5.06 -12.79
CA LEU A 85 21.79 -4.27 -12.71
C LEU A 85 21.49 -2.83 -13.13
N GLU A 86 21.83 -1.85 -12.29
CA GLU A 86 21.80 -0.43 -12.66
C GLU A 86 23.18 0.00 -13.15
N GLY A 87 23.28 0.28 -14.45
CA GLY A 87 24.49 0.84 -15.06
C GLY A 87 24.27 2.27 -15.59
N PRO A 88 25.32 2.94 -16.09
CA PRO A 88 25.24 4.31 -16.62
C PRO A 88 24.23 4.48 -17.77
N THR A 89 23.90 3.39 -18.47
CA THR A 89 22.95 3.36 -19.59
C THR A 89 21.54 2.88 -19.20
N GLY A 90 21.28 2.62 -17.92
CA GLY A 90 19.97 2.24 -17.39
C GLY A 90 19.94 0.87 -16.69
N LYS A 91 18.71 0.39 -16.42
CA LYS A 91 18.46 -0.91 -15.77
C LYS A 91 18.55 -2.05 -16.79
N GLN A 92 19.37 -3.06 -16.52
CA GLN A 92 19.54 -4.27 -17.34
C GLN A 92 19.20 -5.52 -16.52
N VAL A 93 18.80 -6.60 -17.19
CA VAL A 93 18.51 -7.89 -16.54
C VAL A 93 19.45 -8.96 -17.12
N LEU A 94 20.07 -9.77 -16.25
CA LEU A 94 20.90 -10.92 -16.64
C LEU A 94 20.05 -12.13 -17.07
#